data_AF-A0A969GKE0-F1
#
_entry.id   AF-A0A969GKE0-F1
#
_cell.length_a   1.000
_cell.length_b   1.000
_cell.length_c   1.000
_cell.angle_alpha   90.00
_cell.angle_beta   90.00
_cell.angle_gamma   90.00
#
_symmetry.space_group_name_H-M   'P 1'
#
loop_
_entity.id
_entity.type
_entity.pdbx_description
1 polymer ?
#
loop_
_entity_poly.entity_id
_entity_poly.type
_entity_poly.pdbx_seq_one_letter_code
_entity_poly.pdbx_strand_id
1 'polypeptide(L)'
;GVIRKQVLLTDIRAVAVTETKLIEGWGIHLTARGWLYNVSGWQAVAISLRSGRRLMLGTDEPERLVSALRQQLTLLDVKLEGA
;
A
#
# COMPACT_ATOMS: atom_id res chain seq x y z
N GLY A 1 15.22 -4.74 10.00
CA GLY A 1 15.12 -6.00 9.23
C GLY A 1 15.69 -5.79 7.83
N VAL A 2 16.07 -6.88 7.15
CA VAL A 2 16.92 -6.88 5.94
C VAL A 2 16.17 -6.43 4.66
N ILE A 3 14.83 -6.46 4.67
CA ILE A 3 14.02 -6.02 3.52
C ILE A 3 13.24 -4.76 3.90
N ARG A 4 13.63 -3.63 3.31
CA ARG A 4 12.93 -2.35 3.42
C ARG A 4 12.50 -1.91 2.03
N LYS A 5 11.21 -1.66 1.84
CA LYS A 5 10.70 -1.00 0.64
C LYS A 5 10.27 0.42 1.00
N GLN A 6 10.79 1.41 0.28
CA GLN A 6 10.35 2.79 0.38
C GLN A 6 9.66 3.18 -0.93
N VAL A 7 8.58 3.93 -0.79
CA VAL A 7 7.76 4.45 -1.88
C VAL A 7 7.50 5.91 -1.54
N LEU A 8 7.74 6.80 -2.49
CA LEU A 8 7.41 8.22 -2.31
C LEU A 8 5.89 8.37 -2.39
N LEU A 9 5.31 9.18 -1.51
CA LEU A 9 3.88 9.45 -1.52
C LEU A 9 3.44 10.08 -2.85
N THR A 10 4.28 10.89 -3.50
CA THR A 10 4.04 11.47 -4.82
C THR A 10 3.89 10.43 -5.93
N ASP A 11 4.55 9.27 -5.79
CA ASP A 11 4.46 8.16 -6.74
C ASP A 11 3.17 7.35 -6.56
N ILE A 12 2.45 7.54 -5.46
CA ILE A 12 1.19 6.84 -5.21
C ILE A 12 0.10 7.46 -6.07
N ARG A 13 -0.56 6.62 -6.86
CA ARG A 13 -1.71 6.99 -7.67
C ARG A 13 -3.02 6.72 -6.94
N ALA A 14 -3.12 5.59 -6.24
CA ALA A 14 -4.34 5.19 -5.55
C ALA A 14 -4.04 4.21 -4.41
N VAL A 15 -4.87 4.27 -3.37
CA VAL A 15 -4.84 3.34 -2.23
C VAL A 15 -6.25 2.80 -1.96
N ALA A 16 -6.36 1.49 -1.77
CA ALA A 16 -7.61 0.81 -1.49
C ALA A 16 -7.40 -0.41 -0.59
N VAL A 17 -8.40 -0.74 0.23
CA VAL A 17 -8.41 -2.01 0.95
C VAL A 17 -8.76 -3.13 -0.01
N THR A 18 -8.04 -4.24 0.10
CA THR A 18 -8.28 -5.48 -0.63
C THR A 18 -8.17 -6.64 0.34
N GLU A 19 -8.90 -7.71 0.07
CA GLU A 19 -8.72 -8.97 0.79
C GLU A 19 -7.44 -9.67 0.28
N THR A 20 -6.70 -10.29 1.21
CA THR A 20 -5.64 -11.23 0.86
C THR A 20 -6.26 -12.62 0.77
N LYS A 21 -5.89 -13.40 -0.26
CA LYS A 21 -6.27 -14.81 -0.26
C LYS A 21 -5.39 -15.52 0.75
N LEU A 22 -6.01 -16.27 1.67
CA LEU A 22 -5.29 -17.04 2.69
C LEU A 22 -4.19 -17.96 2.11
N ILE A 23 -4.36 -18.39 0.86
CA ILE A 23 -3.40 -19.24 0.14
C ILE A 23 -2.08 -18.54 -0.19
N GLU A 24 -2.05 -17.20 -0.21
CA GLU A 24 -0.83 -16.46 -0.56
C GLU A 24 0.19 -16.57 0.59
N GLY A 25 -0.25 -16.91 1.81
CA GLY A 25 0.65 -17.23 2.92
C GLY A 25 1.29 -15.99 3.54
N TRP A 26 2.43 -16.21 4.22
CA TRP A 26 3.13 -15.22 5.03
C TRP A 26 4.43 -14.75 4.37
N GLY A 27 4.75 -13.46 4.49
CA GLY A 27 6.02 -12.90 4.01
C GLY A 27 5.90 -12.03 2.76
N ILE A 28 7.02 -11.88 2.05
CA ILE A 28 7.17 -10.98 0.90
C ILE A 28 7.32 -11.80 -0.37
N HIS A 29 6.35 -11.76 -1.28
CA HIS A 29 6.42 -12.46 -2.57
C HIS A 29 5.70 -11.68 -3.68
N LEU A 30 5.95 -12.08 -4.93
CA LEU A 30 5.25 -11.54 -6.10
C LEU A 30 4.00 -12.37 -6.40
N THR A 31 2.86 -11.71 -6.47
CA THR A 31 1.57 -12.29 -6.89
C THR A 31 1.22 -11.81 -8.29
N ALA A 32 0.21 -12.42 -8.93
CA ALA A 32 -0.35 -11.93 -10.20
C ALA A 32 -0.90 -10.49 -10.09
N ARG A 33 -1.17 -10.01 -8.87
CA ARG A 33 -1.70 -8.67 -8.58
C ARG A 33 -0.62 -7.67 -8.17
N GLY A 34 0.65 -8.10 -8.10
CA GLY A 34 1.77 -7.27 -7.65
C GLY A 34 2.49 -7.85 -6.43
N TRP A 35 3.40 -7.08 -5.85
CA TRP A 35 4.13 -7.52 -4.66
C TRP A 35 3.21 -7.52 -3.44
N LEU A 36 3.11 -8.65 -2.74
CA LEU A 36 2.46 -8.75 -1.44
C LEU A 36 3.52 -8.73 -0.35
N TYR A 37 3.34 -7.84 0.62
CA TYR A 37 4.10 -7.75 1.85
C TYR A 37 3.14 -8.10 2.98
N ASN A 38 3.03 -9.38 3.32
CA ASN A 38 2.10 -9.79 4.37
C ASN A 38 2.81 -9.77 5.74
N VAL A 39 2.39 -8.85 6.62
CA VAL A 39 2.91 -8.72 7.98
C VAL A 39 1.96 -9.40 8.97
N SER A 40 0.65 -9.21 8.79
CA SER A 40 -0.41 -9.86 9.56
C SER A 40 -1.78 -9.72 8.90
N GLY A 41 -2.73 -10.56 9.30
CA GLY A 41 -4.15 -10.41 8.94
C GLY A 41 -4.60 -11.04 7.63
N TRP A 42 -5.91 -10.88 7.40
CA TRP A 42 -6.66 -11.43 6.27
C TRP A 42 -6.98 -10.38 5.20
N GLN A 43 -6.50 -9.16 5.43
CA GLN A 43 -6.74 -7.99 4.61
C GLN A 43 -5.42 -7.30 4.31
N ALA A 44 -5.39 -6.58 3.20
CA ALA A 44 -4.25 -5.80 2.78
C ALA A 44 -4.67 -4.45 2.23
N VAL A 45 -3.72 -3.54 2.18
CA VAL A 45 -3.84 -2.27 1.48
C VAL A 45 -3.14 -2.38 0.14
N ALA A 46 -3.90 -2.28 -0.95
CA ALA A 46 -3.38 -2.18 -2.30
C ALA A 46 -2.97 -0.74 -2.59
N ILE A 47 -1.68 -0.55 -2.87
CA ILE A 47 -1.06 0.71 -3.26
C ILE A 47 -0.71 0.60 -4.75
N SER A 48 -1.39 1.39 -5.58
CA SER A 48 -1.09 1.49 -7.01
C SER A 48 -0.19 2.69 -7.25
N LEU A 49 0.96 2.47 -7.90
CA LEU A 49 1.92 3.51 -8.22
C LEU A 49 1.66 4.09 -9.61
N ARG A 50 2.10 5.32 -9.83
CA ARG A 50 2.06 6.01 -11.14
C ARG A 50 2.89 5.28 -12.21
N SER A 51 3.94 4.57 -11.80
CA SER A 51 4.76 3.72 -12.67
C SER A 51 4.04 2.46 -13.19
N GLY A 52 2.79 2.21 -12.79
CA GLY A 52 2.03 1.00 -13.15
C GLY A 52 2.30 -0.20 -12.24
N ARG A 53 3.28 -0.10 -11.33
CA ARG A 53 3.55 -1.11 -10.31
C ARG A 53 2.45 -1.10 -9.25
N ARG A 54 2.14 -2.28 -8.71
CA ARG A 54 1.22 -2.46 -7.58
C ARG A 54 1.91 -3.17 -6.43
N LEU A 55 1.60 -2.70 -5.23
CA LEU A 55 2.07 -3.22 -3.95
C LEU A 55 0.84 -3.52 -3.10
N MET A 56 0.90 -4.55 -2.28
CA MET A 56 -0.12 -4.90 -1.31
C MET A 56 0.57 -5.07 0.04
N LEU A 57 0.04 -4.43 1.08
CA LEU A 57 0.57 -4.56 2.45
C LEU A 57 -0.48 -5.22 3.33
N GLY A 58 -0.25 -6.46 3.72
CA GLY A 58 -1.09 -7.22 4.65
C GLY A 58 -1.01 -6.62 6.06
N THR A 59 -2.16 -6.27 6.62
CA THR A 59 -2.28 -5.68 7.95
C THR A 59 -3.63 -6.05 8.58
N ASP A 60 -3.66 -6.16 9.91
CA ASP A 60 -4.90 -6.33 10.68
C ASP A 60 -5.77 -5.05 10.71
N GLU A 61 -5.20 -3.89 10.34
CA GLU A 61 -5.87 -2.59 10.40
C GLU A 61 -5.87 -1.86 9.04
N PRO A 62 -6.38 -2.49 7.96
CA PRO A 62 -6.25 -1.97 6.60
C PRO A 62 -6.93 -0.62 6.41
N GLU A 63 -8.07 -0.40 7.08
CA GLU A 63 -8.82 0.85 6.97
C GLU A 63 -8.12 2.02 7.64
N ARG A 64 -7.48 1.79 8.79
CA ARG A 64 -6.68 2.83 9.46
C ARG A 64 -5.51 3.24 8.59
N LEU A 65 -4.83 2.27 7.97
CA LEU A 65 -3.72 2.54 7.07
C LEU A 65 -4.16 3.29 5.81
N VAL A 66 -5.25 2.88 5.16
CA VAL A 66 -5.79 3.60 3.99
C VAL A 66 -6.17 5.03 4.36
N SER A 67 -6.83 5.23 5.50
CA SER A 67 -7.20 6.57 5.97
C SER A 67 -5.98 7.46 6.18
N ALA A 68 -4.95 6.96 6.87
CA ALA A 68 -3.70 7.69 7.09
C ALA A 68 -2.98 8.04 5.78
N LEU A 69 -2.93 7.10 4.82
CA LEU A 69 -2.33 7.34 3.51
C LEU A 69 -3.11 8.40 2.72
N ARG A 70 -4.44 8.33 2.72
CA ARG A 70 -5.29 9.33 2.05
C ARG A 70 -5.09 10.72 2.64
N GLN A 71 -5.04 10.84 3.97
CA GLN A 71 -4.76 12.11 4.64
C GLN A 71 -3.42 12.70 4.20
N GLN A 72 -2.36 11.89 4.16
CA GLN A 72 -1.04 12.35 3.71
C GLN A 72 -1.03 12.75 2.22
N LEU A 73 -1.76 12.06 1.36
CA LEU A 73 -1.89 12.42 -0.05
C LEU A 73 -2.62 13.76 -0.21
N THR A 74 -3.74 13.97 0.49
CA THR A 74 -4.45 15.25 0.48
C THR A 74 -3.56 16.40 0.98
N LEU A 75 -2.79 16.19 2.04
CA LEU A 75 -1.86 17.20 2.54
C LEU A 75 -0.74 17.53 1.55
N LEU A 76 -0.30 16.55 0.75
CA LEU A 76 0.68 16.79 -0.30
C LEU A 76 0.09 17.59 -1.45
N ASP A 77 -1.14 17.26 -1.87
CA ASP A 77 -1.82 18.01 -2.93
C ASP A 77 -1.97 19.49 -2.53
N VAL A 78 -2.41 19.78 -1.30
CA VAL A 78 -2.53 21.15 -0.78
C VAL A 78 -1.18 21.89 -0.74
N LYS A 79 -0.09 21.20 -0.38
CA LYS A 79 1.26 21.79 -0.36
C LYS A 79 1.80 22.08 -1.76
N LEU A 80 1.39 21.32 -2.77
CA LEU A 80 1.83 21.51 -4.15
C LEU A 80 1.04 22.61 -4.85
N GLU A 81 -0.22 22.83 -4.49
CA GLU A 81 -1.04 23.94 -5.03
C GLU A 81 -0.73 25.29 -4.37
N GLY A 82 -0.19 25.28 -3.15
CA GLY A 82 0.17 26.48 -2.39
C GLY A 82 1.63 26.94 -2.51
N ALA A 83 2.44 26.31 -3.37
CA ALA A 83 3.86 26.63 -3.62
C ALA A 83 4.06 27.20 -5.03
#